data_AF-J1TGW6-F1
#
_entry.id   AF-J1TGW6-F1
#
_cell.length_a   1.000
_cell.length_b   1.000
_cell.length_c   1.000
_cell.angle_alpha   90.00
_cell.angle_beta   90.00
_cell.angle_gamma   90.00
#
_symmetry.space_group_name_H-M   'P 1'
#
loop_
_entity.id
_entity.type
_entity.pdbx_description
1 polymer ?
#
loop_
_entity_poly.entity_id
_entity_poly.type
_entity_poly.pdbx_seq_one_letter_code
_entity_poly.pdbx_strand_id
1 'polypeptide(L)'
;MKATEIERKFLVRNDSWRVCAGDPHVLQQAYLCRRDQNPIRVRLIDGCSARLTIKFRTPGLAREEYEYEIPVEEARELLLHAGGRIIEKTRYRVLYDGKSWDVDVFAGAYEGLTLAEIEMASEDEQPNLPQWLGREVTGKKRYSNRAMAAALRLSPAAQDPAG
;
A
#
# COMPACT_ATOMS: atom_id res chain seq x y z
N MET A 1 0.69 -3.20 -25.15
CA MET A 1 1.34 -2.09 -24.43
C MET A 1 1.15 -2.32 -22.94
N LYS A 2 2.23 -2.42 -22.17
CA LYS A 2 2.14 -2.41 -20.69
C LYS A 2 1.79 -0.97 -20.31
N ALA A 3 0.59 -0.76 -19.76
CA ALA A 3 0.26 0.53 -19.18
C ALA A 3 1.15 0.71 -17.94
N THR A 4 1.85 1.84 -17.85
CA THR A 4 2.45 2.25 -16.58
C THR A 4 1.27 2.48 -15.63
N GLU A 5 1.14 1.69 -14.57
CA GLU A 5 0.16 1.98 -13.52
C GLU A 5 0.51 3.34 -12.91
N ILE A 6 -0.39 4.31 -13.07
CA ILE A 6 -0.23 5.66 -12.53
C ILE A 6 -1.08 5.72 -11.27
N GLU A 7 -0.45 5.80 -10.11
CA GLU A 7 -1.14 5.93 -8.82
C GLU A 7 -1.01 7.36 -8.29
N ARG A 8 -2.09 7.87 -7.68
CA ARG A 8 -2.04 9.05 -6.80
C ARG A 8 -2.29 8.63 -5.37
N LYS A 9 -1.63 9.31 -4.42
CA LYS A 9 -1.66 8.95 -3.00
C LYS A 9 -1.82 10.18 -2.13
N PHE A 10 -2.68 10.09 -1.12
CA PHE A 10 -3.04 11.19 -0.24
C PHE A 10 -3.02 10.76 1.22
N LEU A 11 -2.76 11.71 2.12
CA LEU A 11 -3.16 11.57 3.52
C LEU A 11 -4.69 11.70 3.62
N VAL A 12 -5.28 11.05 4.61
CA VAL A 12 -6.72 11.18 4.89
C VAL A 12 -6.92 12.13 6.07
N ARG A 13 -7.79 13.13 5.89
CA ARG A 13 -7.96 14.22 6.87
C ARG A 13 -9.05 13.99 7.91
N ASN A 14 -10.03 13.14 7.63
CA ASN A 14 -11.11 12.80 8.55
C ASN A 14 -11.74 11.45 8.16
N ASP A 15 -12.63 10.93 9.01
CA ASP A 15 -13.27 9.62 8.84
C ASP A 15 -14.54 9.62 7.98
N SER A 16 -14.88 10.71 7.28
CA SER A 16 -16.15 10.77 6.53
C SER A 16 -16.22 9.80 5.34
N TRP A 17 -15.07 9.23 4.92
CA TRP A 17 -14.99 8.18 3.90
C TRP A 17 -15.67 6.87 4.33
N ARG A 18 -15.79 6.61 5.63
CA ARG A 18 -16.35 5.36 6.17
C ARG A 18 -17.80 5.11 5.76
N VAL A 19 -18.55 6.18 5.49
CA VAL A 19 -19.95 6.11 5.05
C VAL A 19 -20.08 5.42 3.68
N CYS A 20 -19.06 5.52 2.83
CA CYS A 20 -19.04 4.95 1.49
C CYS A 20 -18.07 3.75 1.38
N ALA A 21 -17.58 3.24 2.51
CA ALA A 21 -16.64 2.13 2.54
C ALA A 21 -17.36 0.80 2.38
N GLY A 22 -16.85 -0.06 1.51
CA GLY A 22 -17.20 -1.47 1.46
C GLY A 22 -16.53 -2.28 2.56
N ASP A 23 -16.61 -3.60 2.44
CA ASP A 23 -16.03 -4.52 3.41
C ASP A 23 -14.51 -4.32 3.55
N PRO A 24 -13.98 -4.30 4.79
CA PRO A 24 -12.55 -4.19 5.03
C PRO A 24 -11.81 -5.49 4.75
N HIS A 25 -10.56 -5.36 4.32
CA HIS A 25 -9.58 -6.45 4.29
C HIS A 25 -8.40 -6.16 5.21
N VAL A 26 -8.06 -7.09 6.09
CA VAL A 26 -6.90 -7.02 6.97
C VAL A 26 -5.68 -7.54 6.22
N LEU A 27 -4.65 -6.71 6.11
CA LEU A 27 -3.45 -6.99 5.35
C LEU A 27 -2.23 -6.96 6.24
N GLN A 28 -1.46 -8.04 6.23
CA GLN A 28 -0.12 -8.11 6.79
C GLN A 28 0.87 -8.39 5.66
N GLN A 29 1.93 -7.59 5.56
CA GLN A 29 2.90 -7.76 4.47
C GLN A 29 4.30 -7.43 4.93
N ALA A 30 5.28 -8.14 4.38
CA ALA A 30 6.69 -7.88 4.64
C ALA A 30 7.52 -8.04 3.36
N TYR A 31 8.71 -7.44 3.37
CA TYR A 31 9.68 -7.54 2.29
C TYR A 31 10.80 -8.48 2.72
N LEU A 32 10.98 -9.57 1.98
CA LEU A 32 11.92 -10.65 2.35
C LEU A 32 13.38 -10.24 2.12
N CYS A 33 13.64 -9.42 1.11
CA CYS A 33 14.98 -8.88 0.82
C CYS A 33 15.06 -7.39 1.16
N ARG A 34 15.96 -7.00 2.08
CA ARG A 34 16.18 -5.58 2.46
C ARG A 34 17.11 -4.81 1.52
N ARG A 35 18.09 -5.49 0.90
CA ARG A 35 19.19 -4.85 0.14
C ARG A 35 19.06 -4.97 -1.37
N ASP A 36 18.15 -5.80 -1.85
CA ASP A 36 17.99 -6.02 -3.29
C ASP A 36 17.20 -4.91 -3.95
N GLN A 37 17.57 -4.64 -5.20
CA GLN A 37 16.84 -3.68 -6.05
C GLN A 37 15.45 -4.18 -6.44
N ASN A 38 15.20 -5.49 -6.27
CA ASN A 38 14.00 -6.21 -6.69
C ASN A 38 13.24 -6.67 -5.44
N PRO A 39 12.20 -5.93 -5.00
CA PRO A 39 11.47 -6.28 -3.80
C PRO A 39 10.69 -7.59 -4.00
N ILE A 40 10.92 -8.54 -3.10
CA ILE A 40 10.08 -9.72 -2.89
C ILE A 40 9.18 -9.42 -1.69
N ARG A 41 7.87 -9.46 -1.89
CA ARG A 41 6.87 -9.14 -0.87
C ARG A 41 5.98 -10.35 -0.63
N VAL A 42 5.90 -10.79 0.61
CA VAL A 42 4.84 -11.69 1.08
C VAL A 42 3.69 -10.85 1.63
N ARG A 43 2.45 -11.23 1.32
CA ARG A 43 1.23 -10.62 1.85
C ARG A 43 0.25 -11.70 2.29
N LEU A 44 -0.23 -11.58 3.52
CA LEU A 44 -1.37 -12.31 4.05
C LEU A 44 -2.60 -11.39 4.03
N ILE A 45 -3.74 -11.93 3.59
CA ILE A 45 -5.02 -11.24 3.42
C ILE A 45 -6.06 -11.98 4.25
N ASP A 46 -6.69 -11.28 5.19
CA ASP A 46 -7.73 -11.77 6.10
C ASP A 46 -7.36 -13.03 6.88
N GLY A 47 -6.07 -13.34 6.98
CA GLY A 47 -5.56 -14.56 7.59
C GLY A 47 -5.91 -15.85 6.83
N CYS A 48 -6.55 -15.77 5.66
CA CYS A 48 -7.11 -16.92 4.94
C CYS A 48 -6.60 -17.08 3.50
N SER A 49 -5.93 -16.08 2.93
CA SER A 49 -5.26 -16.18 1.63
C SER A 49 -3.93 -15.43 1.64
N ALA A 50 -2.99 -15.84 0.80
CA ALA A 50 -1.68 -15.22 0.76
C ALA A 50 -1.10 -15.15 -0.65
N ARG A 51 -0.27 -14.13 -0.88
CA ARG A 51 0.38 -13.88 -2.17
C ARG A 51 1.85 -13.55 -1.98
N LEU A 52 2.68 -14.07 -2.89
CA LEU A 52 4.07 -13.69 -3.07
C LEU A 52 4.19 -12.85 -4.33
N THR A 53 4.69 -11.62 -4.18
CA THR A 53 4.95 -10.70 -5.28
C THR A 53 6.45 -10.54 -5.46
N ILE A 54 6.95 -10.75 -6.69
CA ILE A 54 8.34 -10.52 -7.07
C ILE A 54 8.38 -9.42 -8.13
N LYS A 55 9.08 -8.32 -7.84
CA LYS A 55 9.23 -7.20 -8.80
C LYS A 55 10.65 -7.11 -9.31
N PHE A 56 10.85 -7.11 -10.63
CA PHE A 56 12.14 -6.92 -11.28
C PHE A 56 12.26 -5.53 -11.89
N ARG A 57 13.42 -4.90 -11.69
CA ARG A 57 13.84 -3.73 -12.48
C ARG A 57 14.40 -4.23 -13.81
N THR A 58 13.68 -3.99 -14.90
CA THR A 58 14.21 -4.21 -16.26
C THR A 58 14.87 -2.93 -16.79
N PRO A 59 15.83 -3.01 -17.73
CA PRO A 59 16.33 -1.83 -18.44
C PRO A 59 15.18 -1.05 -19.08
N GLY A 60 14.98 0.22 -18.69
CA GLY A 60 13.85 1.06 -19.09
C GLY A 60 12.95 1.53 -17.93
N LEU A 61 11.76 2.07 -18.24
CA LEU A 61 10.74 2.50 -17.26
C LEU A 61 9.81 1.38 -16.80
N ALA A 62 9.80 0.25 -17.53
CA ALA A 62 8.94 -0.88 -17.19
C ALA A 62 9.47 -1.62 -15.96
N ARG A 63 8.55 -2.01 -15.08
CA ARG A 63 8.80 -3.00 -14.02
C ARG A 63 8.08 -4.29 -14.43
N GLU A 64 8.73 -5.42 -14.22
CA GLU A 64 8.05 -6.71 -14.30
C GLU A 64 7.60 -7.11 -12.92
N GLU A 65 6.37 -7.60 -12.82
CA GLU A 65 5.75 -8.04 -11.59
C GLU A 65 5.18 -9.42 -11.82
N TYR A 66 5.57 -10.34 -10.94
CA TYR A 66 5.10 -11.71 -10.91
C TYR A 66 4.40 -11.93 -9.57
N GLU A 67 3.20 -12.49 -9.63
CA GLU A 67 2.37 -12.70 -8.45
C GLU A 67 1.90 -14.15 -8.39
N TYR A 68 2.13 -14.78 -7.24
CA TYR A 68 1.81 -16.18 -6.99
C TYR A 68 0.93 -16.28 -5.75
N GLU A 69 -0.09 -17.12 -5.80
CA GLU A 69 -0.74 -17.60 -4.59
C GLU A 69 0.20 -18.55 -3.87
N ILE A 70 0.26 -18.44 -2.54
CA ILE A 70 1.07 -19.32 -1.69
C ILE A 70 0.21 -19.82 -0.52
N PRO A 71 0.55 -20.98 0.08
CA PRO A 71 -0.12 -21.45 1.28
C PRO A 71 -0.06 -20.44 2.43
N VAL A 72 -1.15 -20.31 3.18
CA VAL A 72 -1.26 -19.36 4.30
C VAL A 72 -0.22 -19.61 5.38
N GLU A 73 0.05 -20.87 5.72
CA GLU A 73 1.03 -21.20 6.76
C GLU A 73 2.45 -20.82 6.33
N GLU A 74 2.83 -21.08 5.07
CA GLU A 74 4.12 -20.63 4.52
C GLU A 74 4.22 -19.10 4.55
N ALA A 75 3.15 -18.38 4.22
CA ALA A 75 3.13 -16.93 4.28
C ALA A 75 3.37 -16.40 5.70
N ARG A 76 2.80 -17.06 6.72
CA ARG A 76 3.02 -16.71 8.14
C ARG A 76 4.48 -16.93 8.55
N GLU A 77 5.07 -18.06 8.15
CA GLU A 77 6.50 -18.33 8.40
C GLU A 77 7.38 -17.27 7.72
N LEU A 78 7.11 -16.96 6.44
CA LEU A 78 7.84 -15.94 5.69
C LEU A 78 7.72 -14.54 6.31
N LEU A 79 6.54 -14.18 6.86
CA LEU A 79 6.34 -12.92 7.57
C LEU A 79 7.22 -12.84 8.83
N LEU A 80 7.33 -13.92 9.61
CA LEU A 80 8.16 -13.99 10.82
C LEU A 80 9.66 -13.87 10.50
N HIS A 81 10.10 -14.44 9.39
CA HIS A 81 11.50 -14.42 8.96
C HIS A 81 11.90 -13.18 8.15
N ALA A 82 10.94 -12.31 7.82
CA ALA A 82 11.25 -11.09 7.10
C ALA A 82 12.16 -10.21 7.97
N GLY A 83 13.36 -9.90 7.47
CA GLY A 83 14.28 -9.04 8.21
C GLY A 83 13.75 -7.62 8.41
N GLY A 84 12.73 -7.22 7.64
CA GLY A 84 12.02 -5.94 7.64
C GLY A 84 11.05 -5.74 8.81
N ARG A 85 10.39 -4.59 8.84
CA ARG A 85 9.17 -4.40 9.63
C ARG A 85 7.97 -4.97 8.87
N ILE A 86 7.09 -5.67 9.56
CA ILE A 86 5.78 -6.06 9.03
C ILE A 86 4.92 -4.79 8.92
N ILE A 87 4.30 -4.60 7.76
CA ILE A 87 3.31 -3.55 7.53
C ILE A 87 1.93 -4.17 7.74
N GLU A 88 1.22 -3.61 8.70
CA GLU A 88 -0.11 -4.04 9.11
C GLU A 88 -1.10 -2.92 8.83
N LYS A 89 -2.19 -3.24 8.13
CA LYS A 89 -3.22 -2.26 7.79
C LYS A 89 -4.56 -2.93 7.50
N THR A 90 -5.63 -2.18 7.69
CA THR A 90 -6.96 -2.53 7.18
C THR A 90 -7.24 -1.67 5.95
N ARG A 91 -7.47 -2.31 4.81
CA ARG A 91 -7.81 -1.65 3.55
C ARG A 91 -9.32 -1.65 3.35
N TYR A 92 -9.89 -0.49 3.08
CA TYR A 92 -11.28 -0.30 2.70
C TYR A 92 -11.34 0.17 1.27
N ARG A 93 -12.22 -0.44 0.47
CA ARG A 93 -12.55 0.07 -0.85
C ARG A 93 -13.68 1.09 -0.73
N VAL A 94 -13.43 2.32 -1.13
CA VAL A 94 -14.39 3.43 -1.07
C VAL A 94 -14.76 3.84 -2.48
N LEU A 95 -16.05 3.78 -2.81
CA LEU A 95 -16.55 4.28 -4.09
C LEU A 95 -16.90 5.76 -3.95
N TYR A 96 -16.32 6.59 -4.82
CA TYR A 96 -16.62 8.01 -4.90
C TYR A 96 -16.59 8.44 -6.36
N ASP A 97 -17.72 9.00 -6.83
CA ASP A 97 -17.86 9.55 -8.18
C ASP A 97 -17.40 8.58 -9.30
N GLY A 98 -17.86 7.32 -9.21
CA GLY A 98 -17.53 6.27 -10.18
C GLY A 98 -16.07 5.77 -10.12
N LYS A 99 -15.27 6.25 -9.16
CA LYS A 99 -13.90 5.80 -8.93
C LYS A 99 -13.77 5.00 -7.64
N SER A 100 -12.90 4.01 -7.68
CA SER A 100 -12.55 3.18 -6.53
C SER A 100 -11.28 3.73 -5.87
N TRP A 101 -11.38 4.00 -4.58
CA TRP A 101 -10.28 4.43 -3.74
C TRP A 101 -9.94 3.33 -2.74
N ASP A 102 -8.65 3.02 -2.61
CA ASP A 102 -8.17 2.14 -1.55
C ASP A 102 -7.73 3.00 -0.36
N VAL A 103 -8.51 2.97 0.72
CA VAL A 103 -8.19 3.66 1.98
C VAL A 103 -7.56 2.68 2.96
N ASP A 104 -6.29 2.90 3.28
CA ASP A 104 -5.49 2.10 4.19
C ASP A 104 -5.40 2.75 5.56
N VAL A 105 -5.97 2.10 6.58
CA VAL A 105 -5.78 2.46 7.98
C VAL A 105 -4.66 1.59 8.54
N PHE A 106 -3.49 2.18 8.82
CA PHE A 106 -2.33 1.44 9.29
C PHE A 106 -2.41 1.17 10.80
N ALA A 107 -1.82 0.03 11.19
CA ALA A 107 -1.74 -0.43 12.58
C ALA A 107 -0.28 -0.66 13.00
N GLY A 108 -0.09 -1.07 14.25
CA GLY A 108 1.21 -1.40 14.82
C GLY A 108 2.14 -0.19 14.76
N ALA A 109 3.29 -0.33 14.11
CA ALA A 109 4.28 0.75 14.10
C ALA A 109 3.87 1.99 13.30
N TYR A 110 2.84 1.89 12.46
CA TYR A 110 2.28 3.00 11.68
C TYR A 110 0.87 3.35 12.13
N GLU A 111 0.47 2.95 13.34
CA GLU A 111 -0.81 3.35 13.92
C GLU A 111 -0.99 4.87 13.89
N GLY A 112 -2.19 5.30 13.50
CA GLY A 112 -2.55 6.71 13.28
C GLY A 112 -2.31 7.21 11.85
N LEU A 113 -1.54 6.49 11.02
CA LEU A 113 -1.41 6.82 9.59
C LEU A 113 -2.61 6.26 8.81
N THR A 114 -3.28 7.13 8.06
CA THR A 114 -4.27 6.73 7.06
C THR A 114 -3.91 7.30 5.70
N LEU A 115 -3.83 6.43 4.69
CA LEU A 115 -3.52 6.79 3.31
C LEU A 115 -4.66 6.40 2.38
N ALA A 116 -4.88 7.19 1.35
CA ALA A 116 -5.80 6.86 0.27
C ALA A 116 -5.06 6.82 -1.06
N GLU A 117 -5.30 5.77 -1.82
CA GLU A 117 -4.70 5.51 -3.14
C GLU A 117 -5.81 5.41 -4.20
N ILE A 118 -5.54 5.96 -5.38
CA ILE A 118 -6.36 5.78 -6.58
C ILE A 118 -5.45 5.41 -7.74
N GLU A 119 -5.86 4.40 -8.50
CA GLU A 119 -5.25 4.04 -9.78
C GLU A 119 -5.90 4.85 -10.90
N MET A 120 -5.05 5.38 -11.77
CA MET A 120 -5.42 6.26 -12.89
C MET A 120 -5.22 5.50 -14.20
N ALA A 121 -6.13 5.70 -15.13
CA ALA A 121 -6.06 5.16 -16.49
C ALA A 121 -5.00 5.87 -17.35
N SER A 122 -4.67 7.12 -17.05
CA SER A 122 -3.65 7.91 -17.73
C SER A 122 -3.11 9.04 -16.85
N GLU A 123 -2.03 9.70 -17.29
CA GLU A 123 -1.41 10.82 -16.55
C GLU A 123 -2.29 12.08 -16.58
N ASP A 124 -3.12 12.23 -17.62
CA ASP A 124 -4.01 13.37 -17.84
C ASP A 124 -5.38 13.20 -17.14
N GLU A 125 -5.65 12.04 -16.56
CA GLU A 125 -6.91 11.81 -15.86
C GLU A 125 -7.02 12.71 -14.61
N GLN A 126 -8.18 13.33 -14.42
CA GLN A 126 -8.47 14.21 -13.28
C GLN A 126 -9.72 13.74 -12.54
N PRO A 127 -9.60 12.77 -11.61
CA PRO A 127 -10.74 12.32 -10.82
C PRO A 127 -11.18 13.43 -9.86
N ASN A 128 -12.49 13.53 -9.63
CA ASN A 128 -13.00 14.39 -8.58
C ASN A 128 -12.46 13.92 -7.23
N LEU A 129 -11.88 14.85 -6.47
CA LEU A 129 -11.23 14.56 -5.20
C LEU A 129 -12.26 14.60 -4.05
N PRO A 130 -12.48 13.49 -3.34
CA PRO A 130 -13.34 13.50 -2.16
C PRO A 130 -12.88 14.48 -1.09
N GLN A 131 -13.85 15.06 -0.36
CA GLN A 131 -13.58 15.97 0.74
C GLN A 131 -12.93 15.32 1.97
N TRP A 132 -12.67 14.03 2.03
CA TRP A 132 -11.94 13.41 3.15
C TRP A 132 -10.45 13.27 2.84
N LEU A 133 -10.02 13.63 1.63
CA LEU A 133 -8.61 13.69 1.27
C LEU A 133 -7.94 14.92 1.89
N GLY A 134 -6.72 14.72 2.36
CA GLY A 134 -5.78 15.77 2.77
C GLY A 134 -4.68 15.94 1.73
N ARG A 135 -3.48 16.28 2.22
CA ARG A 135 -2.29 16.53 1.38
C ARG A 135 -1.95 15.35 0.46
N GLU A 136 -1.69 15.66 -0.82
CA GLU A 136 -1.14 14.69 -1.77
C GLU A 136 0.33 14.36 -1.45
N VAL A 137 0.65 13.06 -1.44
CA VAL A 137 1.96 12.50 -1.13
C VAL A 137 2.46 11.54 -2.21
N THR A 138 1.90 11.63 -3.42
CA THR A 138 2.34 10.91 -4.62
C THR A 138 3.86 11.04 -4.82
N GLY A 139 4.54 9.92 -5.11
CA GLY A 139 5.99 9.88 -5.32
C GLY A 139 6.87 10.09 -4.06
N LYS A 140 6.29 10.44 -2.91
CA LYS A 140 7.05 10.63 -1.66
C LYS A 140 7.42 9.27 -1.07
N LYS A 141 8.68 8.87 -1.29
CA LYS A 141 9.23 7.55 -0.87
C LYS A 141 8.86 7.14 0.56
N ARG A 142 8.81 8.07 1.52
CA ARG A 142 8.51 7.80 2.93
C ARG A 142 7.13 7.19 3.20
N TYR A 143 6.17 7.35 2.29
CA TYR A 143 4.81 6.76 2.35
C TYR A 143 4.65 5.53 1.44
N SER A 144 5.75 4.98 0.92
CA SER A 144 5.71 3.70 0.21
C SER A 144 5.85 2.54 1.21
N ASN A 145 5.08 1.46 1.02
CA ASN A 145 5.16 0.27 1.88
C ASN A 145 6.60 -0.26 1.99
N ARG A 146 7.37 -0.21 0.90
CA ARG A 146 8.77 -0.65 0.89
C ARG A 146 9.65 0.21 1.82
N ALA A 147 9.54 1.53 1.73
CA ALA A 147 10.34 2.41 2.59
C ALA A 147 9.92 2.28 4.06
N MET A 148 8.60 2.16 4.30
CA MET A 148 8.06 1.95 5.64
C MET A 148 8.57 0.63 6.25
N ALA A 149 8.58 -0.45 5.47
CA ALA A 149 9.08 -1.75 5.93
C ALA A 149 10.60 -1.74 6.18
N ALA A 150 11.37 -0.94 5.42
CA ALA A 150 12.82 -0.84 5.57
C ALA A 150 13.27 0.05 6.73
N ALA A 151 12.40 0.94 7.22
CA ALA A 151 12.76 1.98 8.19
C ALA A 151 13.20 1.40 9.55
N LEU A 152 14.45 1.68 9.93
CA LEU A 152 15.05 1.26 11.21
C LEU A 152 14.51 2.04 12.42
N ARG A 153 14.06 3.28 12.19
CA ARG A 153 13.33 4.13 13.13
C ARG A 153 12.05 4.58 12.45
N LEU A 154 10.98 4.83 13.21
CA LEU A 154 9.74 5.34 12.62
C LEU A 154 10.04 6.62 11.85
N SER A 155 9.61 6.64 10.59
CA SER A 155 9.69 7.84 9.77
C SER A 155 8.63 8.84 10.24
N PRO A 156 8.82 10.16 10.01
CA PRO A 156 7.81 11.17 10.33
C PRO A 156 6.45 10.96 9.67
N ALA A 157 6.35 10.00 8.72
CA ALA A 157 5.12 9.67 8.02
C ALA A 157 3.95 9.36 8.97
N ALA A 158 4.19 8.70 10.11
CA ALA A 158 3.16 8.43 11.11
C ALA A 158 2.75 9.66 11.94
N GLN A 159 3.51 10.75 11.87
CA GLN A 159 3.31 11.97 12.65
C GLN A 159 2.94 13.19 11.78
N ASP A 160 2.82 13.00 10.46
CA ASP A 160 2.44 14.05 9.54
C ASP A 160 0.92 14.31 9.66
N PRO A 161 0.48 15.49 10.11
CA PRO A 161 -0.94 15.83 10.07
C PRO A 161 -1.40 15.92 8.61
N ALA A 162 -2.66 15.55 8.38
CA ALA A 162 -3.28 15.57 7.06
C ALA A 162 -3.60 16.98 6.51
N GLY A 163 -3.36 18.02 7.32
CA GLY A 163 -3.75 19.43 7.10
C GLY A 163 -3.22 20.07 5.83
#